data_AF-A0A2U3K2P8-F1
#
_entry.id   AF-A0A2U3K2P8-F1
#
_cell.length_a   1.000
_cell.length_b   1.000
_cell.length_c   1.000
_cell.angle_alpha   90.00
_cell.angle_beta   90.00
_cell.angle_gamma   90.00
#
_symmetry.space_group_name_H-M   'P 1'
#
loop_
_entity.id
_entity.type
_entity.pdbx_description
1 polymer ?
#
loop_
_entity_poly.entity_id
_entity_poly.type
_entity_poly.pdbx_seq_one_letter_code
_entity_poly.pdbx_strand_id
1 'polypeptide(L)'
;MCPCELQFAIGLFWGDLLPGNTPFRLAACVQENLLGHASGGGRAFFVPAIFSKEYGKLRRMKDLVDHVRTVHFTVLVVALILIAALQFEKRRSLERAADDAEAILHLAQRWRDTLAHLTADVDVIMESNLIVAQPSGIELVFPERGVYRVPARKRRKGEPVLDFRVTKKWIFVDNVEDDEAELHDKMPKQWTNLQQFFDFWDAFHDGRAAFLPLVLGFRKGAADCNAIDKTSQDTVNSFLFPKSKRVGTDWSIIATVEEQQHEPICQFPEIRVPTALLDLPHALVGVVPQAAKWGTGKSSEEFRELIEQTKYFESTPLDSLYDALRERANTDTDRIELFQAKLPVSTIAIYGSLVLFICQLYLLAHLLELRSMARVQTALEWPTGYVGLYGNRSIFWFTIASITVWPLVPITLSIYQTSVERPHYPGRIIITCVALVLSAAVGIFSALVLGSVRDAKISGERKRPEVVSVQPATMQPESGEVRTETAKPSS
;
A
#
# COMPACT_ATOMS: atom_id res chain seq x y z
N MET A 1 -6.95 -13.08 -34.74
CA MET A 1 -5.98 -13.94 -34.01
C MET A 1 -6.44 -15.37 -34.13
N CYS A 2 -5.68 -16.20 -34.83
CA CYS A 2 -5.96 -17.62 -34.96
C CYS A 2 -5.71 -18.33 -33.61
N PRO A 3 -6.50 -19.35 -33.24
CA PRO A 3 -6.31 -20.11 -32.00
C PRO A 3 -4.93 -20.79 -31.88
N CYS A 4 -4.16 -20.88 -32.98
CA CYS A 4 -2.80 -21.39 -33.01
C CYS A 4 -1.76 -20.44 -32.37
N GLU A 5 -1.95 -19.12 -32.45
CA GLU A 5 -0.96 -18.16 -31.89
C GLU A 5 -1.08 -18.05 -30.36
N LEU A 6 -2.28 -18.20 -29.81
CA LEU A 6 -2.51 -18.22 -28.36
C LEU A 6 -1.94 -19.50 -27.72
N GLN A 7 -2.04 -20.65 -28.40
CA GLN A 7 -1.37 -21.88 -27.97
C GLN A 7 0.15 -21.78 -28.05
N PHE A 8 0.69 -21.02 -29.01
CA PHE A 8 2.13 -20.77 -29.11
C PHE A 8 2.64 -19.88 -27.97
N ALA A 9 1.92 -18.81 -27.64
CA ALA A 9 2.26 -17.93 -26.51
C ALA A 9 2.16 -18.65 -25.15
N ILE A 10 1.15 -19.51 -24.96
CA ILE A 10 0.99 -20.32 -23.74
C ILE A 10 2.02 -21.47 -23.72
N GLY A 11 2.36 -22.07 -24.86
CA GLY A 11 3.39 -23.10 -24.96
C GLY A 11 4.79 -22.57 -24.65
N LEU A 12 5.11 -21.35 -25.10
CA LEU A 12 6.34 -20.65 -24.72
C LEU A 12 6.39 -20.31 -23.22
N PHE A 13 5.23 -20.01 -22.61
CA PHE A 13 5.14 -19.74 -21.17
C PHE A 13 5.42 -20.97 -20.30
N TRP A 14 5.23 -22.18 -20.83
CA TRP A 14 5.35 -23.45 -20.07
C TRP A 14 6.55 -24.32 -20.44
N GLY A 15 7.20 -24.07 -21.59
CA GLY A 15 8.34 -24.86 -22.07
C GLY A 15 9.56 -24.85 -21.16
N ASP A 16 9.79 -23.77 -20.41
CA ASP A 16 10.99 -23.60 -19.58
C ASP A 16 10.78 -23.97 -18.10
N LEU A 17 9.55 -24.26 -17.66
CA LEU A 17 9.20 -24.49 -16.25
C LEU A 17 9.01 -25.98 -15.88
N LEU A 18 9.10 -26.90 -16.84
CA LEU A 18 8.95 -28.34 -16.59
C LEU A 18 10.20 -29.10 -17.08
N PRO A 19 10.97 -29.76 -16.19
CA PRO A 19 12.06 -30.63 -16.61
C PRO A 19 11.48 -31.94 -17.14
N GLY A 20 11.34 -32.04 -18.46
CA GLY A 20 10.87 -33.27 -19.10
C GLY A 20 10.56 -33.09 -20.58
N ASN A 21 11.49 -33.54 -21.44
CA ASN A 21 11.28 -33.66 -22.88
C ASN A 21 10.07 -34.56 -23.18
N THR A 22 8.92 -33.96 -23.50
CA THR A 22 7.90 -34.63 -24.32
C THR A 22 7.58 -33.75 -25.52
N PRO A 23 8.00 -34.11 -26.74
CA PRO A 23 7.56 -33.39 -27.92
C PRO A 23 6.09 -33.72 -28.16
N PHE A 24 5.24 -32.69 -28.20
CA PHE A 24 3.89 -32.77 -28.77
C PHE A 24 4.01 -33.09 -30.26
N ARG A 25 4.12 -34.38 -30.60
CA ARG A 25 4.08 -34.86 -31.99
C ARG A 25 2.63 -34.92 -32.47
N LEU A 26 2.36 -34.24 -33.58
CA LEU A 26 1.20 -34.48 -34.45
C LEU A 26 1.10 -35.98 -34.78
N ALA A 27 0.21 -36.70 -34.10
CA ALA A 27 -0.06 -38.12 -34.33
C ALA A 27 -1.40 -38.33 -35.06
N ALA A 28 -1.63 -37.59 -36.15
CA ALA A 28 -2.88 -37.68 -36.93
C ALA A 28 -2.70 -38.03 -38.41
N CYS A 29 -1.49 -38.38 -38.89
CA CYS A 29 -1.27 -38.58 -40.33
C CYS A 29 -0.58 -39.89 -40.74
N VAL A 30 -0.43 -40.88 -39.86
CA VAL A 30 0.29 -42.15 -40.18
C VAL A 30 -0.52 -43.40 -39.87
N GLN A 31 -1.85 -43.36 -40.02
CA GLN A 31 -2.70 -44.53 -39.81
C GLN A 31 -3.48 -44.98 -41.06
N GLU A 32 -3.04 -44.55 -42.26
CA GLU A 32 -3.62 -45.02 -43.54
C GLU A 32 -2.70 -45.94 -44.37
N ASN A 33 -1.45 -46.20 -43.95
CA ASN A 33 -0.49 -46.96 -44.78
C ASN A 33 -0.11 -48.37 -44.25
N LEU A 34 -0.83 -48.95 -43.29
CA LEU A 34 -0.54 -50.29 -42.76
C LEU A 34 -1.61 -51.37 -43.05
N LEU A 35 -2.53 -51.12 -44.00
CA LEU A 35 -3.51 -52.11 -44.47
C LEU A 35 -3.13 -52.75 -45.83
N GLY A 36 -1.86 -52.70 -46.20
CA GLY A 36 -1.33 -53.42 -47.35
C GLY A 36 -0.77 -54.79 -46.97
N HIS A 37 -1.43 -55.85 -47.45
CA HIS A 37 -0.95 -57.24 -47.53
C HIS A 37 -0.84 -58.06 -46.23
N ALA A 38 -1.99 -58.53 -45.73
CA ALA A 38 -2.06 -59.82 -45.03
C ALA A 38 -3.05 -60.73 -45.76
N SER A 39 -2.55 -61.46 -46.77
CA SER A 39 -3.23 -62.59 -47.40
C SER A 39 -2.98 -63.82 -46.53
N GLY A 40 -3.91 -64.11 -45.63
CA GLY A 40 -3.89 -65.30 -44.79
C GLY A 40 -5.24 -65.47 -44.11
N GLY A 41 -5.95 -66.54 -44.45
CA GLY A 41 -7.36 -66.77 -44.14
C GLY A 41 -7.64 -67.00 -42.65
N GLY A 42 -7.59 -65.94 -41.84
CA GLY A 42 -8.12 -65.89 -40.49
C GLY A 42 -9.43 -65.12 -40.48
N ARG A 43 -10.48 -65.71 -39.91
CA ARG A 43 -11.82 -65.12 -39.77
C ARG A 43 -11.70 -63.66 -39.29
N ALA A 44 -12.02 -62.72 -40.18
CA ALA A 44 -12.07 -61.30 -39.86
C ALA A 44 -13.13 -61.09 -38.78
N PHE A 45 -12.69 -60.83 -37.54
CA PHE A 45 -13.56 -60.31 -36.50
C PHE A 45 -14.01 -58.92 -36.97
N PHE A 46 -15.20 -58.86 -37.58
CA PHE A 46 -15.89 -57.62 -37.87
C PHE A 46 -16.20 -56.95 -36.53
N VAL A 47 -15.33 -56.03 -36.11
CA VAL A 47 -15.68 -55.07 -35.07
C VAL A 47 -16.76 -54.17 -35.69
N PRO A 48 -17.99 -54.15 -35.17
CA PRO A 48 -19.05 -53.34 -35.76
C PRO A 48 -18.64 -51.88 -35.79
N ALA A 49 -18.81 -51.19 -36.93
CA ALA A 49 -18.52 -49.76 -37.10
C ALA A 49 -19.22 -48.85 -36.06
N ILE A 50 -20.26 -49.38 -35.39
CA ILE A 50 -20.97 -48.76 -34.28
C ILE A 50 -20.04 -48.47 -33.09
N PHE A 51 -19.09 -49.37 -32.77
CA PHE A 51 -18.17 -49.16 -31.65
C PHE A 51 -17.20 -47.98 -31.89
N SER A 52 -16.71 -47.80 -33.12
CA SER A 52 -15.77 -46.71 -33.45
C SER A 52 -16.35 -45.31 -33.19
N LYS A 53 -17.65 -45.11 -33.47
CA LYS A 53 -18.32 -43.81 -33.29
C LYS A 53 -18.51 -43.44 -31.82
N GLU A 54 -18.71 -44.42 -30.94
CA GLU A 54 -18.87 -44.19 -29.49
C GLU A 54 -17.54 -43.88 -28.82
N TYR A 55 -16.48 -44.66 -29.11
CA TYR A 55 -15.14 -44.40 -28.56
C TYR A 55 -14.62 -43.01 -28.93
N GLY A 56 -14.92 -42.51 -30.14
CA GLY A 56 -14.53 -41.17 -30.57
C GLY A 56 -15.24 -40.03 -29.83
N LYS A 57 -16.42 -40.25 -29.23
CA LYS A 57 -17.10 -39.27 -28.37
C LYS A 57 -16.51 -39.26 -26.97
N LEU A 58 -16.27 -40.44 -26.40
CA LEU A 58 -15.69 -40.58 -25.07
C LEU A 58 -14.30 -39.92 -24.99
N ARG A 59 -13.47 -40.16 -26.02
CA ARG A 59 -12.15 -39.53 -26.13
C ARG A 59 -12.25 -38.00 -26.17
N ARG A 60 -13.13 -37.44 -27.00
CA ARG A 60 -13.36 -35.99 -27.07
C ARG A 60 -13.79 -35.37 -25.74
N MET A 61 -14.69 -36.03 -25.01
CA MET A 61 -15.12 -35.52 -23.70
C MET A 61 -14.00 -35.54 -22.68
N LYS A 62 -13.16 -36.58 -22.69
CA LYS A 62 -11.96 -36.65 -21.83
C LYS A 62 -10.98 -35.52 -22.16
N ASP A 63 -10.66 -35.34 -23.44
CA ASP A 63 -9.74 -34.29 -23.90
C ASP A 63 -10.26 -32.89 -23.52
N LEU A 64 -11.58 -32.65 -23.65
CA LEU A 64 -12.22 -31.41 -23.24
C LEU A 64 -12.10 -31.18 -21.72
N VAL A 65 -12.31 -32.21 -20.90
CA VAL A 65 -12.23 -32.11 -19.44
C VAL A 65 -10.79 -31.85 -18.97
N ASP A 66 -9.82 -32.50 -19.60
CA ASP A 66 -8.40 -32.24 -19.36
C ASP A 66 -8.02 -30.82 -19.77
N HIS A 67 -8.58 -30.31 -20.88
CA HIS A 67 -8.37 -28.94 -21.33
C HIS A 67 -8.99 -27.90 -20.38
N VAL A 68 -10.25 -28.09 -19.96
CA VAL A 68 -10.93 -27.23 -18.98
C VAL A 68 -10.12 -27.15 -17.68
N ARG A 69 -9.55 -28.26 -17.22
CA ARG A 69 -8.69 -28.29 -16.03
C ARG A 69 -7.47 -27.39 -16.21
N THR A 70 -6.77 -27.52 -17.33
CA THR A 70 -5.57 -26.73 -17.63
C THR A 70 -5.89 -25.24 -17.73
N VAL A 71 -7.00 -24.89 -18.37
CA VAL A 71 -7.46 -23.48 -18.48
C VAL A 71 -7.80 -22.90 -17.11
N HIS A 72 -8.56 -23.62 -16.29
CA HIS A 72 -8.91 -23.18 -14.94
C HIS A 72 -7.65 -22.98 -14.08
N PHE A 73 -6.69 -23.92 -14.14
CA PHE A 73 -5.42 -23.77 -13.45
C PHE A 73 -4.63 -22.54 -13.93
N THR A 74 -4.62 -22.28 -15.24
CA THR A 74 -3.95 -21.10 -15.82
C THR A 74 -4.60 -19.80 -15.33
N VAL A 75 -5.93 -19.72 -15.27
CA VAL A 75 -6.64 -18.56 -14.71
C VAL A 75 -6.21 -18.30 -13.27
N LEU A 76 -6.07 -19.35 -12.46
CA LEU A 76 -5.63 -19.21 -11.07
C LEU A 76 -4.18 -18.72 -10.96
N VAL A 77 -3.28 -19.30 -11.73
CA VAL A 77 -1.87 -18.88 -11.74
C VAL A 77 -1.74 -17.42 -12.18
N VAL A 78 -2.42 -17.02 -13.25
CA VAL A 78 -2.43 -15.62 -13.72
C VAL A 78 -3.00 -14.70 -12.65
N ALA A 79 -4.10 -15.07 -12.01
CA ALA A 79 -4.67 -14.26 -10.93
C ALA A 79 -3.69 -14.10 -9.75
N LEU A 80 -3.01 -15.17 -9.33
CA LEU A 80 -2.01 -15.13 -8.25
C LEU A 80 -0.79 -14.27 -8.62
N ILE A 81 -0.28 -14.40 -9.85
CA ILE A 81 0.82 -13.57 -10.35
C ILE A 81 0.42 -12.09 -10.33
N LEU A 82 -0.80 -11.77 -10.75
CA LEU A 82 -1.30 -10.39 -10.71
C LEU A 82 -1.46 -9.88 -9.28
N ILE A 83 -1.99 -10.69 -8.36
CA ILE A 83 -2.05 -10.31 -6.95
C ILE A 83 -0.65 -10.02 -6.42
N ALA A 84 0.32 -10.91 -6.65
CA ALA A 84 1.70 -10.71 -6.22
C ALA A 84 2.32 -9.45 -6.84
N ALA A 85 2.14 -9.23 -8.16
CA ALA A 85 2.64 -8.05 -8.86
C ALA A 85 2.04 -6.75 -8.30
N LEU A 86 0.75 -6.76 -7.94
CA LEU A 86 0.09 -5.61 -7.31
C LEU A 86 0.56 -5.35 -5.88
N GLN A 87 1.12 -6.35 -5.19
CA GLN A 87 1.70 -6.20 -3.85
C GLN A 87 3.14 -5.69 -3.87
N PHE A 88 3.89 -5.91 -4.95
CA PHE A 88 5.26 -5.39 -5.12
C PHE A 88 5.27 -3.89 -5.48
N GLU A 89 4.75 -3.07 -4.56
CA GLU A 89 4.60 -1.61 -4.67
C GLU A 89 5.86 -0.80 -4.33
N LYS A 90 7.08 -1.38 -4.45
CA LYS A 90 8.34 -0.63 -4.25
C LYS A 90 8.44 0.63 -5.11
N ARG A 91 7.69 0.71 -6.22
CA ARG A 91 7.58 1.90 -7.06
C ARG A 91 6.98 3.10 -6.32
N ARG A 92 6.00 2.88 -5.43
CA ARG A 92 5.30 3.97 -4.74
C ARG A 92 6.19 4.69 -3.75
N SER A 93 7.10 3.98 -3.09
CA SER A 93 7.96 4.60 -2.09
C SER A 93 8.96 5.57 -2.71
N LEU A 94 9.47 5.29 -3.90
CA LEU A 94 10.40 6.18 -4.60
C LEU A 94 9.68 7.39 -5.22
N GLU A 95 8.50 7.20 -5.82
CA GLU A 95 7.69 8.31 -6.34
C GLU A 95 7.23 9.26 -5.21
N ARG A 96 6.75 8.71 -4.09
CA ARG A 96 6.38 9.51 -2.91
C ARG A 96 7.58 10.23 -2.30
N ALA A 97 8.72 9.53 -2.15
CA ALA A 97 9.96 10.17 -1.71
C ALA A 97 10.36 11.35 -2.62
N ALA A 98 10.26 11.17 -3.95
CA ALA A 98 10.55 12.25 -4.89
C ALA A 98 9.56 13.43 -4.75
N ASP A 99 8.27 13.15 -4.61
CA ASP A 99 7.22 14.17 -4.43
C ASP A 99 7.37 14.92 -3.09
N ASP A 100 7.74 14.22 -2.00
CA ASP A 100 8.02 14.84 -0.70
C ASP A 100 9.29 15.68 -0.75
N ALA A 101 10.36 15.19 -1.40
CA ALA A 101 11.57 15.97 -1.64
C ALA A 101 11.30 17.23 -2.48
N GLU A 102 10.44 17.14 -3.49
CA GLU A 102 9.99 18.29 -4.30
C GLU A 102 9.27 19.34 -3.43
N ALA A 103 8.36 18.88 -2.57
CA ALA A 103 7.62 19.76 -1.67
C ALA A 103 8.56 20.45 -0.66
N ILE A 104 9.51 19.72 -0.07
CA ILE A 104 10.53 20.28 0.83
C ILE A 104 11.41 21.29 0.10
N LEU A 105 11.84 20.97 -1.13
CA LEU A 105 12.60 21.89 -1.98
C LEU A 105 11.80 23.17 -2.28
N HIS A 106 10.51 23.06 -2.59
CA HIS A 106 9.65 24.22 -2.82
C HIS A 106 9.48 25.09 -1.57
N LEU A 107 9.29 24.48 -0.40
CA LEU A 107 9.24 25.21 0.87
C LEU A 107 10.55 25.94 1.16
N ALA A 108 11.69 25.29 0.87
CA ALA A 108 13.01 25.89 1.00
C ALA A 108 13.21 27.04 0.00
N GLN A 109 12.87 26.87 -1.28
CA GLN A 109 13.02 27.92 -2.30
C GLN A 109 12.09 29.12 -2.04
N ARG A 110 10.91 28.88 -1.49
CA ARG A 110 9.91 29.90 -1.12
C ARG A 110 9.97 30.25 0.37
N TRP A 111 11.17 30.24 0.96
CA TRP A 111 11.35 30.38 2.40
C TRP A 111 10.64 31.60 3.02
N ARG A 112 10.62 32.74 2.31
CA ARG A 112 9.93 33.94 2.78
C ARG A 112 8.41 33.73 2.89
N ASP A 113 7.81 33.06 1.92
CA ASP A 113 6.38 32.75 1.92
C ASP A 113 6.08 31.70 3.00
N THR A 114 6.92 30.66 3.10
CA THR A 114 6.85 29.64 4.15
C THR A 114 6.86 30.27 5.54
N LEU A 115 7.82 31.16 5.80
CA LEU A 115 7.92 31.83 7.08
C LEU A 115 6.70 32.72 7.34
N ALA A 116 6.20 33.44 6.33
CA ALA A 116 5.01 34.27 6.45
C ALA A 116 3.77 33.44 6.83
N HIS A 117 3.57 32.29 6.18
CA HIS A 117 2.48 31.36 6.50
C HIS A 117 2.61 30.79 7.92
N LEU A 118 3.81 30.33 8.31
CA LEU A 118 4.05 29.85 9.68
C LEU A 118 3.73 30.95 10.71
N THR A 119 4.17 32.19 10.48
CA THR A 119 3.88 33.30 11.41
C THR A 119 2.40 33.65 11.48
N ALA A 120 1.68 33.61 10.33
CA ALA A 120 0.25 33.91 10.28
C ALA A 120 -0.59 32.87 11.03
N ASP A 121 -0.25 31.58 10.92
CA ASP A 121 -0.95 30.53 11.66
C ASP A 121 -0.69 30.62 13.17
N VAL A 122 0.54 30.95 13.57
CA VAL A 122 0.83 31.18 14.99
C VAL A 122 0.11 32.43 15.50
N ASP A 123 -0.04 33.48 14.69
CA ASP A 123 -0.88 34.65 15.01
C ASP A 123 -2.31 34.23 15.36
N VAL A 124 -2.93 33.37 14.52
CA VAL A 124 -4.30 32.86 14.73
C VAL A 124 -4.40 32.00 15.98
N ILE A 125 -3.47 31.05 16.17
CA ILE A 125 -3.42 30.20 17.38
C ILE A 125 -3.29 31.08 18.62
N MET A 126 -2.47 32.11 18.57
CA MET A 126 -2.23 32.97 19.73
C MET A 126 -3.38 33.92 20.01
N GLU A 127 -4.04 34.49 19.01
CA GLU A 127 -5.25 35.28 19.22
C GLU A 127 -6.36 34.48 19.91
N SER A 128 -6.46 33.18 19.61
CA SER A 128 -7.40 32.30 20.31
C SER A 128 -6.97 31.97 21.76
N ASN A 129 -5.66 31.87 22.02
CA ASN A 129 -5.10 31.47 23.33
C ASN A 129 -4.81 32.66 24.29
N LEU A 130 -4.60 33.88 23.79
CA LEU A 130 -4.28 35.06 24.61
C LEU A 130 -5.41 35.42 25.57
N ILE A 131 -6.63 34.95 25.30
CA ILE A 131 -7.81 35.12 26.16
C ILE A 131 -7.66 34.32 27.48
N VAL A 132 -6.79 33.31 27.52
CA VAL A 132 -6.78 32.30 28.60
C VAL A 132 -5.57 32.42 29.55
N ALA A 133 -4.43 32.96 29.09
CA ALA A 133 -3.23 33.07 29.91
C ALA A 133 -3.05 34.47 30.50
N GLN A 134 -3.79 34.81 31.56
CA GLN A 134 -3.35 35.86 32.48
C GLN A 134 -2.43 35.23 33.53
N PRO A 135 -1.09 35.32 33.41
CA PRO A 135 -0.21 34.91 34.48
C PRO A 135 -0.53 35.71 35.74
N SER A 136 -0.71 35.01 36.86
CA SER A 136 -1.07 35.60 38.15
C SER A 136 -0.03 36.65 38.54
N GLY A 137 -0.43 37.93 38.43
CA GLY A 137 0.40 39.07 38.80
C GLY A 137 0.86 39.96 37.65
N ILE A 138 0.67 39.63 36.37
CA ILE A 138 0.93 40.57 35.28
C ILE A 138 -0.36 41.27 34.88
N GLU A 139 -0.45 42.58 35.13
CA GLU A 139 -1.62 43.37 34.77
C GLU A 139 -1.47 43.83 33.31
N LEU A 140 -2.40 43.40 32.45
CA LEU A 140 -2.53 43.92 31.08
C LEU A 140 -3.06 45.35 31.15
N VAL A 141 -2.18 46.32 30.90
CA VAL A 141 -2.56 47.75 30.95
C VAL A 141 -3.17 48.18 29.61
N PHE A 142 -2.58 47.75 28.50
CA PHE A 142 -3.07 48.05 27.14
C PHE A 142 -2.89 46.82 26.24
N PRO A 143 -3.88 45.90 26.17
CA PRO A 143 -3.79 44.66 25.40
C PRO A 143 -3.52 44.92 23.91
N GLU A 144 -4.17 45.93 23.32
CA GLU A 144 -4.00 46.31 21.91
C GLU A 144 -2.60 46.81 21.56
N ARG A 145 -1.79 47.18 22.56
CA ARG A 145 -0.43 47.72 22.38
C ARG A 145 0.66 46.80 22.92
N GLY A 146 0.30 45.62 23.42
CA GLY A 146 1.22 44.70 24.08
C GLY A 146 1.92 45.32 25.30
N VAL A 147 1.26 46.21 26.04
CA VAL A 147 1.88 46.81 27.23
C VAL A 147 1.50 46.01 28.46
N TYR A 148 2.51 45.45 29.12
CA TYR A 148 2.37 44.61 30.30
C TYR A 148 3.00 45.31 31.49
N ARG A 149 2.29 45.29 32.62
CA ARG A 149 2.79 45.81 33.89
C ARG A 149 3.18 44.64 34.78
N VAL A 150 4.42 44.67 35.23
CA VAL A 150 4.99 43.63 36.10
C VAL A 150 5.23 44.25 37.48
N PRO A 151 4.49 43.83 38.52
CA PRO A 151 4.71 44.32 39.88
C PRO A 151 6.03 43.76 40.43
N ALA A 152 6.87 44.64 40.98
CA ALA A 152 8.14 44.26 41.59
C ALA A 152 7.92 43.31 42.79
N ARG A 153 8.73 42.23 42.88
CA ARG A 153 8.55 41.11 43.82
C ARG A 153 8.79 41.47 45.29
N LYS A 154 9.41 42.62 45.59
CA LYS A 154 9.57 43.18 46.94
C LYS A 154 9.36 44.68 46.89
N ARG A 155 8.17 45.16 47.29
CA ARG A 155 7.92 46.59 47.48
C ARG A 155 8.74 47.10 48.66
N ARG A 156 9.86 47.80 48.44
CA ARG A 156 10.16 48.89 49.37
C ARG A 156 9.10 49.97 49.16
N LYS A 157 8.54 50.46 50.26
CA LYS A 157 7.48 51.47 50.25
C LYS A 157 8.02 52.73 49.54
N GLY A 158 7.60 52.94 48.28
CA GLY A 158 8.05 54.07 47.45
C GLY A 158 8.76 53.69 46.14
N GLU A 159 9.02 52.41 45.86
CA GLU A 159 9.59 52.01 44.57
C GLU A 159 8.56 52.11 43.43
N PRO A 160 8.93 52.68 42.26
CA PRO A 160 8.06 52.79 41.11
C PRO A 160 7.77 51.42 40.49
N VAL A 161 6.57 51.29 39.93
CA VAL A 161 6.19 50.10 39.16
C VAL A 161 6.88 50.17 37.79
N LEU A 162 7.55 49.09 37.39
CA LEU A 162 8.16 48.98 36.07
C LEU A 162 7.09 48.58 35.04
N ASP A 163 6.86 49.47 34.07
CA ASP A 163 6.03 49.19 32.90
C ASP A 163 6.94 48.74 31.74
N PHE A 164 6.62 47.59 31.14
CA PHE A 164 7.35 47.06 29.99
C PHE A 164 6.46 47.11 28.76
N ARG A 165 7.07 47.42 27.61
CA ARG A 165 6.39 47.29 26.33
C ARG A 165 6.82 45.97 25.72
N VAL A 166 5.94 44.99 25.72
CA VAL A 166 6.13 43.80 24.91
C VAL A 166 5.76 44.18 23.49
N THR A 167 6.75 44.17 22.62
CA THR A 167 6.46 44.29 21.19
C THR A 167 6.20 42.88 20.68
N LYS A 168 5.06 42.68 20.01
CA LYS A 168 4.76 41.42 19.33
C LYS A 168 5.82 41.22 18.26
N LYS A 169 6.74 40.30 18.49
CA LYS A 169 7.79 39.94 17.54
C LYS A 169 8.12 38.47 17.75
N TRP A 170 8.10 37.75 16.64
CA TRP A 170 8.26 36.31 16.62
C TRP A 170 9.73 35.96 16.80
N ILE A 171 10.07 35.34 17.92
CA ILE A 171 11.38 34.74 18.14
C ILE A 171 11.24 33.25 17.85
N PHE A 172 12.10 32.75 16.96
CA PHE A 172 12.28 31.33 16.76
C PHE A 172 13.30 30.82 17.78
N VAL A 173 12.90 29.82 18.55
CA VAL A 173 13.78 29.15 19.49
C VAL A 173 14.10 27.78 18.92
N ASP A 174 15.37 27.41 18.93
CA ASP A 174 15.85 26.14 18.39
C ASP A 174 16.76 25.44 19.40
N ASN A 175 16.65 24.12 19.49
CA ASN A 175 17.53 23.24 20.26
C ASN A 175 17.83 23.72 21.70
N VAL A 176 16.80 24.10 22.45
CA VAL A 176 16.95 24.36 23.88
C VAL A 176 17.07 23.03 24.60
N GLU A 177 18.29 22.67 24.96
CA GLU A 177 18.56 21.64 25.97
C GLU A 177 17.96 22.10 27.33
N ASP A 178 17.93 21.25 28.36
CA ASP A 178 17.29 21.58 29.65
C ASP A 178 17.90 22.81 30.39
N ASP A 179 18.95 23.39 29.83
CA ASP A 179 19.68 24.57 30.30
C ASP A 179 19.33 25.85 29.50
N GLU A 180 19.56 27.01 30.14
CA GLU A 180 19.19 28.33 29.62
C GLU A 180 19.77 28.58 28.20
N ALA A 181 18.91 28.73 27.19
CA ALA A 181 19.33 29.12 25.84
C ALA A 181 19.15 30.62 25.62
N GLU A 182 20.13 31.27 25.01
CA GLU A 182 19.99 32.64 24.53
C GLU A 182 18.96 32.70 23.41
N LEU A 183 17.91 33.50 23.60
CA LEU A 183 16.93 33.80 22.56
C LEU A 183 17.59 34.73 21.53
N HIS A 184 18.15 34.13 20.48
CA HIS A 184 18.60 34.89 19.34
C HIS A 184 17.39 35.28 18.48
N ASP A 185 17.34 36.55 18.06
CA ASP A 185 16.42 37.09 17.05
C ASP A 185 16.75 36.57 15.62
N LYS A 186 17.24 35.33 15.53
CA LYS A 186 17.63 34.71 14.27
C LYS A 186 16.43 33.89 13.82
N MET A 187 15.73 34.42 12.83
CA MET A 187 14.78 33.63 12.03
C MET A 187 15.45 32.33 11.58
N PRO A 188 14.69 31.22 11.48
CA PRO A 188 15.25 29.97 11.02
C PRO A 188 15.88 30.19 9.65
N LYS A 189 17.07 29.61 9.46
CA LYS A 189 17.76 29.68 8.19
C LYS A 189 17.01 28.85 7.17
N GLN A 190 17.03 29.28 5.92
CA GLN A 190 16.56 28.48 4.79
C GLN A 190 17.27 27.12 4.79
N TRP A 191 16.50 26.05 4.65
CA TRP A 191 17.05 24.70 4.57
C TRP A 191 17.83 24.52 3.27
N THR A 192 19.03 23.98 3.38
CA THR A 192 19.94 23.72 2.25
C THR A 192 20.02 22.24 1.90
N ASN A 193 19.73 21.37 2.85
CA ASN A 193 19.74 19.91 2.73
C ASN A 193 18.58 19.31 3.54
N LEU A 194 18.38 18.00 3.38
CA LEU A 194 17.26 17.30 3.98
C LEU A 194 17.41 17.17 5.50
N GLN A 195 18.63 17.00 6.00
CA GLN A 195 18.91 16.94 7.43
C GLN A 195 18.40 18.17 8.17
N GLN A 196 18.67 19.38 7.64
CA GLN A 196 18.20 20.63 8.25
C GLN A 196 16.68 20.73 8.30
N PHE A 197 15.97 20.18 7.31
CA PHE A 197 14.52 20.13 7.33
C PHE A 197 14.00 19.14 8.38
N PHE A 198 14.60 17.96 8.50
CA PHE A 198 14.21 16.97 9.51
C PHE A 198 14.52 17.44 10.93
N ASP A 199 15.68 18.08 11.15
CA ASP A 199 16.01 18.68 12.44
C ASP A 199 14.98 19.74 12.83
N PHE A 200 14.59 20.60 11.88
CA PHE A 200 13.51 21.57 12.08
C PHE A 200 12.18 20.89 12.43
N TRP A 201 11.77 19.90 11.63
CA TRP A 201 10.52 19.17 11.81
C TRP A 201 10.43 18.49 13.19
N ASP A 202 11.49 17.76 13.55
CA ASP A 202 11.57 17.04 14.82
C ASP A 202 11.69 17.99 16.01
N ALA A 203 12.35 19.13 15.85
CA ALA A 203 12.41 20.14 16.90
C ALA A 203 11.00 20.69 17.22
N PHE A 204 10.16 20.94 16.22
CA PHE A 204 8.75 21.33 16.45
C PHE A 204 7.94 20.20 17.07
N HIS A 205 8.06 18.98 16.54
CA HIS A 205 7.37 17.80 17.06
C HIS A 205 7.67 17.58 18.55
N ASP A 206 8.95 17.62 18.92
CA ASP A 206 9.42 17.39 20.28
C ASP A 206 9.18 18.61 21.20
N GLY A 207 8.66 19.72 20.66
CA GLY A 207 8.52 21.01 21.35
C GLY A 207 9.85 21.62 21.77
N ARG A 208 10.96 21.23 21.13
CA ARG A 208 12.30 21.84 21.27
C ARG A 208 12.42 23.14 20.47
N ALA A 209 11.60 23.29 19.43
CA ALA A 209 11.43 24.53 18.70
C ALA A 209 10.01 25.08 18.87
N ALA A 210 9.92 26.40 18.95
CA ALA A 210 8.65 27.11 19.05
C ALA A 210 8.78 28.53 18.50
N PHE A 211 7.65 29.08 18.06
CA PHE A 211 7.50 30.50 17.77
C PHE A 211 6.96 31.21 19.01
N LEU A 212 7.73 32.14 19.56
CA LEU A 212 7.34 32.93 20.72
C LEU A 212 6.93 34.35 20.29
N PRO A 213 5.75 34.86 20.70
CA PRO A 213 5.24 36.16 20.23
C PRO A 213 5.88 37.39 20.90
N LEU A 214 7.03 37.26 21.57
CA LEU A 214 7.47 38.23 22.56
C LEU A 214 8.88 38.77 22.26
N VAL A 215 8.99 40.07 22.03
CA VAL A 215 10.23 40.82 22.29
C VAL A 215 9.98 41.83 23.39
N LEU A 216 10.74 41.70 24.47
CA LEU A 216 10.71 42.63 25.59
C LEU A 216 11.42 43.92 25.20
N GLY A 217 10.67 45.01 25.07
CA GLY A 217 11.20 46.35 24.88
C GLY A 217 11.03 47.19 26.13
N PHE A 218 12.10 47.87 26.56
CA PHE A 218 11.97 48.89 27.59
C PHE A 218 11.34 50.16 27.04
N ARG A 219 10.52 50.82 27.86
CA ARG A 219 10.16 52.21 27.61
C ARG A 219 11.34 53.09 27.99
N LYS A 220 11.75 54.02 27.11
CA LYS A 220 12.78 55.04 27.40
C LYS A 220 12.49 55.68 28.78
N GLY A 221 13.40 55.52 29.74
CA GLY A 221 13.28 56.10 31.09
C GLY A 221 13.05 55.14 32.27
N ALA A 222 13.16 53.81 32.09
CA ALA A 222 13.20 52.87 33.23
C ALA A 222 14.53 53.04 33.99
N ALA A 223 14.58 53.99 34.92
CA ALA A 223 15.79 54.45 35.61
C ALA A 223 16.24 53.54 36.77
N ASP A 224 15.58 52.40 37.02
CA ASP A 224 15.68 51.71 38.32
C ASP A 224 16.50 50.41 38.37
N CYS A 225 17.21 50.04 37.31
CA CYS A 225 18.45 49.28 37.51
C CYS A 225 19.54 50.32 37.86
N ASN A 226 19.49 50.85 39.08
CA ASN A 226 20.26 52.02 39.56
C ASN A 226 21.80 51.90 39.44
N ALA A 227 22.32 50.73 39.04
CA ALA A 227 23.73 50.49 38.75
C ALA A 227 24.12 50.72 37.28
N ILE A 228 23.16 50.83 36.36
CA ILE A 228 23.43 51.05 34.94
C ILE A 228 23.61 52.56 34.72
N ASP A 229 24.86 52.99 34.56
CA ASP A 229 25.22 54.39 34.39
C ASP A 229 24.38 55.06 33.28
N LYS A 230 23.87 56.26 33.57
CA LYS A 230 22.94 57.02 32.70
C LYS A 230 23.55 57.34 31.33
N THR A 231 24.87 57.29 31.21
CA THR A 231 25.62 57.45 29.96
C THR A 231 25.38 56.30 28.96
N SER A 232 24.89 55.15 29.41
CA SER A 232 24.63 53.96 28.57
C SER A 232 23.17 53.79 28.13
N GLN A 233 22.29 54.75 28.40
CA GLN A 233 20.83 54.62 28.16
C GLN A 233 20.44 54.37 26.68
N ASP A 234 21.23 54.83 25.70
CA ASP A 234 20.98 54.52 24.29
C ASP A 234 21.53 53.12 23.87
N THR A 235 22.29 52.45 24.74
CA THR A 235 22.79 51.07 24.58
C THR A 235 22.05 50.03 25.45
N VAL A 236 21.08 50.41 26.30
CA VAL A 236 20.39 49.43 27.19
C VAL A 236 19.62 48.34 26.44
N ASN A 237 19.25 48.58 25.17
CA ASN A 237 18.64 47.54 24.33
C ASN A 237 19.61 46.39 23.97
N SER A 238 20.93 46.52 24.21
CA SER A 238 21.91 45.46 23.92
C SER A 238 22.26 44.56 25.11
N PHE A 239 21.65 44.75 26.29
CA PHE A 239 21.99 43.99 27.51
C PHE A 239 20.85 43.13 28.08
N LEU A 240 19.71 43.08 27.39
CA LEU A 240 18.70 42.07 27.68
C LEU A 240 19.12 40.79 26.97
N PHE A 241 19.48 39.79 27.76
CA PHE A 241 19.57 38.42 27.28
C PHE A 241 18.28 37.73 27.73
N PRO A 242 17.24 37.71 26.88
CA PRO A 242 16.11 36.85 27.14
C PRO A 242 16.64 35.41 27.07
N LYS A 243 16.60 34.73 28.21
CA LYS A 243 16.91 33.32 28.33
C LYS A 243 15.59 32.57 28.32
N SER A 244 15.48 31.54 27.51
CA SER A 244 14.35 30.62 27.60
C SER A 244 14.76 29.39 28.39
N LYS A 245 13.85 28.92 29.23
CA LYS A 245 13.92 27.62 29.89
C LYS A 245 12.65 26.85 29.58
N ARG A 246 12.77 25.58 29.25
CA ARG A 246 11.61 24.71 29.10
C ARG A 246 11.17 24.22 30.49
N VAL A 247 9.89 24.36 30.82
CA VAL A 247 9.29 23.86 32.08
C VAL A 247 8.14 22.93 31.71
N GLY A 248 8.46 21.66 31.46
CA GLY A 248 7.50 20.68 30.94
C GLY A 248 7.17 20.92 29.47
N THR A 249 5.90 21.17 29.16
CA THR A 249 5.44 21.54 27.80
C THR A 249 5.46 23.03 27.54
N ASP A 250 5.62 23.85 28.58
CA ASP A 250 5.55 25.31 28.50
C ASP A 250 6.94 25.93 28.41
N TRP A 251 7.00 27.11 27.79
CA TRP A 251 8.21 27.92 27.76
C TRP A 251 8.18 28.95 28.88
N SER A 252 9.33 29.10 29.52
CA SER A 252 9.59 30.13 30.50
C SER A 252 10.60 31.09 29.91
N ILE A 253 10.24 32.37 29.80
CA ILE A 253 11.17 33.43 29.41
C ILE A 253 11.62 34.16 30.67
N ILE A 254 12.93 34.11 30.91
CA ILE A 254 13.61 34.86 31.96
C ILE A 254 14.42 35.93 31.25
N ALA A 255 14.04 37.20 31.41
CA ALA A 255 14.93 38.29 31.04
C ALA A 255 15.94 38.50 32.16
N THR A 256 17.22 38.56 31.80
CA THR A 256 18.29 38.96 32.71
C THR A 256 19.07 40.11 32.08
N VAL A 257 19.51 41.05 32.93
CA VAL A 257 20.50 42.06 32.54
C VAL A 257 21.82 41.65 33.16
N GLU A 258 22.74 41.18 32.32
CA GLU A 258 24.08 40.75 32.72
C GLU A 258 25.10 41.85 32.37
N GLU A 259 25.92 42.23 33.35
CA GLU A 259 27.11 43.05 33.14
C GLU A 259 28.30 42.12 32.91
N GLN A 260 29.24 42.49 32.03
CA GLN A 260 30.24 41.63 31.36
C GLN A 260 31.10 40.67 32.21
N GLN A 261 30.94 40.57 33.54
CA GLN A 261 31.59 39.56 34.38
C GLN A 261 30.97 39.28 35.77
N HIS A 262 29.82 39.85 36.14
CA HIS A 262 29.26 39.72 37.51
C HIS A 262 27.74 39.48 37.55
N GLU A 263 27.27 38.96 38.70
CA GLU A 263 25.90 38.55 39.01
C GLU A 263 24.80 39.45 38.38
N PRO A 264 23.67 38.88 37.95
CA PRO A 264 22.62 39.63 37.26
C PRO A 264 22.09 40.77 38.13
N ILE A 265 22.24 42.01 37.63
CA ILE A 265 21.86 43.24 38.35
C ILE A 265 20.34 43.28 38.59
N CYS A 266 19.58 42.74 37.64
CA CYS A 266 18.12 42.72 37.66
C CYS A 266 17.62 41.36 37.10
N GLN A 267 16.93 40.57 37.93
CA GLN A 267 16.18 39.38 37.50
C GLN A 267 14.69 39.72 37.39
N PHE A 268 14.12 39.56 36.19
CA PHE A 268 12.68 39.73 35.99
C PHE A 268 11.92 38.47 36.40
N PRO A 269 10.63 38.60 36.83
CA PRO A 269 9.83 37.43 37.11
C PRO A 269 9.64 36.61 35.84
N GLU A 270 9.66 35.30 36.05
CA GLU A 270 9.48 34.29 35.04
C GLU A 270 8.16 34.47 34.29
N ILE A 271 8.22 34.71 32.98
CA ILE A 271 7.02 34.79 32.13
C ILE A 271 6.79 33.41 31.52
N ARG A 272 5.72 32.73 31.94
CA ARG A 272 5.26 31.52 31.29
C ARG A 272 4.53 31.87 30.01
N VAL A 273 5.05 31.39 28.89
CA VAL A 273 4.48 31.55 27.57
C VAL A 273 3.87 30.21 27.19
N PRO A 274 2.56 30.15 26.93
CA PRO A 274 1.95 28.92 26.46
C PRO A 274 2.57 28.55 25.11
N THR A 275 3.01 27.30 24.99
CA THR A 275 3.54 26.79 23.73
C THR A 275 2.40 26.64 22.74
N ALA A 276 2.42 27.44 21.68
CA ALA A 276 1.55 27.18 20.53
C ALA A 276 2.10 25.93 19.83
N LEU A 277 1.45 24.78 20.03
CA LEU A 277 1.69 23.60 19.20
C LEU A 277 1.17 23.91 17.79
N LEU A 278 2.11 24.21 16.91
CA LEU A 278 1.82 24.47 15.50
C LEU A 278 1.66 23.13 14.78
N ASP A 279 0.49 22.92 14.17
CA ASP A 279 0.27 21.83 13.23
C ASP A 279 1.02 22.16 11.92
N LEU A 280 2.29 21.73 11.86
CA LEU A 280 3.17 22.02 10.73
C LEU A 280 2.57 21.59 9.38
N PRO A 281 2.03 20.36 9.21
CA PRO A 281 1.33 19.99 7.98
C PRO A 281 0.29 21.03 7.56
N HIS A 282 -0.61 21.42 8.49
CA HIS A 282 -1.68 22.39 8.21
C HIS A 282 -1.13 23.74 7.75
N ALA A 283 -0.15 24.27 8.48
CA ALA A 283 0.45 25.57 8.17
C ALA A 283 1.19 25.57 6.82
N LEU A 284 1.78 24.45 6.44
CA LEU A 284 2.55 24.31 5.20
C LEU A 284 1.67 24.04 3.98
N VAL A 285 0.41 23.59 4.14
CA VAL A 285 -0.55 23.39 3.03
C VAL A 285 -0.75 24.67 2.21
N GLY A 286 -0.67 25.84 2.87
CA GLY A 286 -0.79 27.14 2.21
C GLY A 286 0.31 27.43 1.17
N VAL A 287 1.47 26.76 1.30
CA VAL A 287 2.61 26.94 0.40
C VAL A 287 2.77 25.76 -0.55
N VAL A 288 2.67 24.54 -0.04
CA VAL A 288 2.75 23.29 -0.82
C VAL A 288 1.56 22.39 -0.49
N PRO A 289 0.68 22.09 -1.47
CA PRO A 289 -0.51 21.26 -1.21
C PRO A 289 -0.17 19.82 -0.81
N GLN A 290 1.03 19.34 -1.13
CA GLN A 290 1.53 18.01 -0.74
C GLN A 290 1.59 17.86 0.79
N ALA A 291 1.82 18.95 1.53
CA ALA A 291 1.88 18.92 2.99
C ALA A 291 0.58 18.45 3.64
N ALA A 292 -0.55 18.52 2.93
CA ALA A 292 -1.83 18.00 3.43
C ALA A 292 -1.85 16.48 3.66
N LYS A 293 -0.85 15.76 3.13
CA LYS A 293 -0.68 14.31 3.33
C LYS A 293 0.30 13.97 4.46
N TRP A 294 1.07 14.95 4.93
CA TRP A 294 2.02 14.76 6.03
C TRP A 294 1.24 14.64 7.33
N GLY A 295 1.60 13.67 8.18
CA GLY A 295 1.07 13.57 9.53
C GLY A 295 1.83 14.49 10.49
N THR A 296 1.46 14.43 11.76
CA THR A 296 2.02 15.27 12.82
C THR A 296 3.10 14.57 13.65
N GLY A 297 3.58 13.40 13.22
CA GLY A 297 4.61 12.62 13.91
C GLY A 297 6.05 13.07 13.63
N LYS A 298 7.01 12.29 14.12
CA LYS A 298 8.44 12.51 13.87
C LYS A 298 8.79 12.34 12.40
N SER A 299 9.85 13.01 11.96
CA SER A 299 10.34 12.95 10.59
C SER A 299 10.62 11.51 10.14
N SER A 300 11.14 10.66 11.04
CA SER A 300 11.41 9.24 10.78
C SER A 300 10.16 8.40 10.48
N GLU A 301 9.01 8.80 11.02
CA GLU A 301 7.74 8.11 10.84
C GLU A 301 7.01 8.66 9.62
N GLU A 302 6.94 9.98 9.51
CA GLU A 302 6.24 10.70 8.44
C GLU A 302 6.93 10.57 7.09
N PHE A 303 8.26 10.74 7.06
CA PHE A 303 9.07 10.71 5.85
C PHE A 303 9.85 9.40 5.72
N ARG A 304 9.30 8.29 6.23
CA ARG A 304 9.96 6.97 6.23
C ARG A 304 10.48 6.56 4.86
N GLU A 305 9.65 6.72 3.83
CA GLU A 305 10.00 6.35 2.45
C GLU A 305 11.10 7.26 1.91
N LEU A 306 11.02 8.56 2.16
CA LEU A 306 12.06 9.52 1.79
C LEU A 306 13.40 9.21 2.47
N ILE A 307 13.41 8.96 3.78
CA ILE A 307 14.62 8.60 4.54
C ILE A 307 15.23 7.29 4.03
N GLU A 308 14.41 6.28 3.76
CA GLU A 308 14.89 5.00 3.21
C GLU A 308 15.58 5.20 1.85
N GLN A 309 15.03 6.05 0.98
CA GLN A 309 15.62 6.35 -0.33
C GLN A 309 16.82 7.31 -0.27
N THR A 310 16.96 8.08 0.82
CA THR A 310 17.95 9.15 0.96
C THR A 310 19.02 8.92 2.02
N LYS A 311 19.10 7.72 2.60
CA LYS A 311 20.06 7.33 3.66
C LYS A 311 21.52 7.77 3.44
N TYR A 312 21.97 7.94 2.19
CA TYR A 312 23.34 8.38 1.86
C TYR A 312 23.40 9.77 1.21
N PHE A 313 22.26 10.45 1.12
CA PHE A 313 22.08 11.72 0.42
C PHE A 313 21.52 12.83 1.33
N GLU A 314 21.33 12.60 2.63
CA GLU A 314 20.76 13.58 3.57
C GLU A 314 21.51 14.92 3.61
N SER A 315 22.83 14.89 3.42
CA SER A 315 23.69 16.07 3.35
C SER A 315 23.77 16.72 1.96
N THR A 316 23.18 16.10 0.95
CA THR A 316 23.18 16.60 -0.44
C THR A 316 22.29 17.84 -0.53
N PRO A 317 22.67 18.86 -1.32
CA PRO A 317 21.79 19.98 -1.63
C PRO A 317 20.40 19.51 -2.10
N LEU A 318 19.34 20.16 -1.61
CA LEU A 318 17.94 19.75 -1.86
C LEU A 318 17.58 19.67 -3.36
N ASP A 319 18.14 20.54 -4.19
CA ASP A 319 17.96 20.55 -5.64
C ASP A 319 18.53 19.29 -6.30
N SER A 320 19.78 18.97 -5.97
CA SER A 320 20.46 17.77 -6.48
C SER A 320 19.83 16.48 -5.95
N LEU A 321 19.33 16.51 -4.70
CA LEU A 321 18.59 15.41 -4.09
C LEU A 321 17.29 15.12 -4.85
N TYR A 322 16.51 16.17 -5.11
CA TYR A 322 15.27 16.06 -5.88
C TYR A 322 15.53 15.52 -7.28
N ASP A 323 16.49 16.08 -8.01
CA ASP A 323 16.82 15.63 -9.37
C ASP A 323 17.24 14.16 -9.37
N ALA A 324 18.08 13.72 -8.42
CA ALA A 324 18.50 12.34 -8.30
C ALA A 324 17.33 11.39 -7.96
N LEU A 325 16.45 11.77 -7.04
CA LEU A 325 15.26 10.99 -6.71
C LEU A 325 14.29 10.93 -7.89
N ARG A 326 14.11 12.02 -8.62
CA ARG A 326 13.21 12.09 -9.78
C ARG A 326 13.77 11.31 -10.96
N GLU A 327 15.07 11.37 -11.22
CA GLU A 327 15.74 10.58 -12.24
C GLU A 327 15.64 9.08 -11.93
N ARG A 328 15.89 8.68 -10.68
CA ARG A 328 15.66 7.28 -10.24
C ARG A 328 14.20 6.89 -10.36
N ALA A 329 13.29 7.76 -9.93
CA ALA A 329 11.84 7.55 -10.05
C ALA A 329 11.40 7.47 -11.52
N ASN A 330 12.13 8.01 -12.49
CA ASN A 330 11.82 7.83 -13.91
C ASN A 330 12.54 6.61 -14.51
N THR A 331 13.73 6.27 -14.02
CA THR A 331 14.57 5.20 -14.59
C THR A 331 14.22 3.82 -14.03
N ASP A 332 14.08 3.70 -12.71
CA ASP A 332 13.80 2.43 -12.03
C ASP A 332 12.33 2.02 -12.16
N THR A 333 11.43 2.99 -12.36
CA THR A 333 9.99 2.71 -12.36
C THR A 333 9.46 2.22 -13.70
N ASP A 334 10.25 2.30 -14.77
CA ASP A 334 9.72 2.09 -16.13
C ASP A 334 9.87 0.67 -16.68
N ARG A 335 10.59 -0.24 -16.00
CA ARG A 335 11.07 -1.45 -16.69
C ARG A 335 11.08 -2.68 -15.79
N ILE A 336 9.92 -3.31 -15.61
CA ILE A 336 9.91 -4.75 -15.35
C ILE A 336 10.14 -5.42 -16.69
N GLU A 337 11.30 -6.08 -16.84
CA GLU A 337 11.61 -6.87 -18.04
C GLU A 337 10.87 -8.20 -17.97
N LEU A 338 9.64 -8.21 -18.45
CA LEU A 338 8.90 -9.45 -18.67
C LEU A 338 9.14 -9.89 -20.11
N PHE A 339 9.81 -11.01 -20.34
CA PHE A 339 10.10 -11.54 -21.67
C PHE A 339 10.88 -10.58 -22.58
N GLN A 340 11.87 -9.87 -22.04
CA GLN A 340 12.63 -8.82 -22.74
C GLN A 340 11.79 -7.62 -23.20
N ALA A 341 10.48 -7.62 -22.94
CA ALA A 341 9.61 -6.47 -23.17
C ALA A 341 9.59 -5.60 -21.90
N LYS A 342 9.83 -4.31 -22.11
CA LYS A 342 9.78 -3.30 -21.06
C LYS A 342 8.35 -2.79 -20.95
N LEU A 343 7.60 -3.32 -19.99
CA LEU A 343 6.23 -2.90 -19.73
C LEU A 343 6.18 -2.00 -18.49
N PRO A 344 5.54 -0.82 -18.57
CA PRO A 344 5.35 0.02 -17.40
C PRO A 344 4.49 -0.72 -16.37
N VAL A 345 4.89 -0.68 -15.09
CA VAL A 345 4.18 -1.38 -13.99
C VAL A 345 2.71 -0.97 -13.93
N SER A 346 2.41 0.30 -14.18
CA SER A 346 1.04 0.83 -14.21
C SER A 346 0.15 0.17 -15.28
N THR A 347 0.75 -0.38 -16.34
CA THR A 347 0.02 -1.09 -17.40
C THR A 347 -0.16 -2.58 -17.11
N ILE A 348 0.65 -3.17 -16.22
CA ILE A 348 0.57 -4.59 -15.87
C ILE A 348 -0.80 -4.91 -15.26
N ALA A 349 -1.33 -4.05 -14.39
CA ALA A 349 -2.65 -4.22 -13.80
C ALA A 349 -3.76 -4.24 -14.87
N ILE A 350 -3.67 -3.34 -15.86
CA ILE A 350 -4.66 -3.19 -16.93
C ILE A 350 -4.59 -4.39 -17.90
N TYR A 351 -3.41 -4.67 -18.45
CA TYR A 351 -3.23 -5.79 -19.37
C TYR A 351 -3.45 -7.14 -18.68
N GLY A 352 -3.00 -7.26 -17.44
CA GLY A 352 -3.25 -8.43 -16.60
C GLY A 352 -4.73 -8.70 -16.39
N SER A 353 -5.49 -7.66 -16.02
CA SER A 353 -6.96 -7.77 -15.87
C SER A 353 -7.64 -8.13 -17.20
N LEU A 354 -7.17 -7.56 -18.32
CA LEU A 354 -7.69 -7.90 -19.64
C LEU A 354 -7.41 -9.36 -20.03
N VAL A 355 -6.17 -9.84 -19.85
CA VAL A 355 -5.79 -11.24 -20.11
C VAL A 355 -6.61 -12.18 -19.25
N LEU A 356 -6.74 -11.87 -17.95
CA LEU A 356 -7.52 -12.65 -17.01
C LEU A 356 -9.00 -12.71 -17.42
N PHE A 357 -9.58 -11.59 -17.86
CA PHE A 357 -10.95 -11.56 -18.39
C PHE A 357 -11.11 -12.43 -19.65
N ILE A 358 -10.16 -12.37 -20.59
CA ILE A 358 -10.16 -13.22 -21.79
C ILE A 358 -10.08 -14.71 -21.39
N CYS A 359 -9.22 -15.06 -20.44
CA CYS A 359 -9.12 -16.43 -19.93
C CYS A 359 -10.42 -16.90 -19.26
N GLN A 360 -11.14 -16.03 -18.55
CA GLN A 360 -12.45 -16.35 -18.00
C GLN A 360 -13.50 -16.61 -19.08
N LEU A 361 -13.56 -15.78 -20.13
CA LEU A 361 -14.45 -16.01 -21.27
C LEU A 361 -14.12 -17.33 -21.98
N TYR A 362 -12.83 -17.62 -22.13
CA TYR A 362 -12.36 -18.87 -22.71
C TYR A 362 -12.77 -20.08 -21.86
N LEU A 363 -12.59 -20.01 -20.54
CA LEU A 363 -13.06 -21.04 -19.61
C LEU A 363 -14.58 -21.23 -19.72
N LEU A 364 -15.34 -20.14 -19.77
CA LEU A 364 -16.80 -20.18 -19.90
C LEU A 364 -17.23 -20.88 -21.19
N ALA A 365 -16.59 -20.58 -22.33
CA ALA A 365 -16.88 -21.23 -23.59
C ALA A 365 -16.69 -22.75 -23.52
N HIS A 366 -15.60 -23.21 -22.90
CA HIS A 366 -15.35 -24.64 -22.70
C HIS A 366 -16.32 -25.31 -21.72
N LEU A 367 -16.76 -24.58 -20.67
CA LEU A 367 -17.80 -25.07 -19.76
C LEU A 367 -19.17 -25.19 -20.46
N LEU A 368 -19.49 -24.28 -21.38
CA LEU A 368 -20.71 -24.37 -22.20
C LEU A 368 -20.66 -25.56 -23.16
N GLU A 369 -19.51 -25.81 -23.78
CA GLU A 369 -19.31 -27.00 -24.62
C GLU A 369 -19.45 -28.28 -23.78
N LEU A 370 -18.84 -28.31 -22.59
CA LEU A 370 -18.97 -29.43 -21.65
C LEU A 370 -20.43 -29.65 -21.24
N ARG A 371 -21.20 -28.57 -21.03
CA ARG A 371 -22.65 -28.64 -20.77
C ARG A 371 -23.44 -29.19 -21.96
N SER A 372 -23.05 -28.85 -23.17
CA SER A 372 -23.68 -29.39 -24.38
C SER A 372 -23.46 -30.91 -24.47
N MET A 373 -22.21 -31.38 -24.30
CA MET A 373 -21.89 -32.81 -24.34
C MET A 373 -22.57 -33.59 -23.20
N ALA A 374 -22.58 -33.01 -21.99
CA ALA A 374 -23.26 -33.55 -20.80
C ALA A 374 -24.74 -33.87 -21.01
N ARG A 375 -25.44 -33.10 -21.86
CA ARG A 375 -26.87 -33.32 -22.15
C ARG A 375 -27.11 -34.47 -23.11
N VAL A 376 -26.17 -34.73 -24.01
CA VAL A 376 -26.31 -35.72 -25.08
C VAL A 376 -25.82 -37.10 -24.63
N GLN A 377 -24.82 -37.15 -23.76
CA GLN A 377 -24.14 -38.40 -23.42
C GLN A 377 -24.81 -39.08 -22.22
N THR A 378 -25.34 -40.29 -22.45
CA THR A 378 -25.87 -41.15 -21.39
C THR A 378 -24.74 -41.55 -20.44
N ALA A 379 -25.06 -41.62 -19.15
CA ALA A 379 -24.15 -41.55 -18.00
C ALA A 379 -23.12 -42.69 -17.84
N LEU A 380 -22.84 -43.49 -18.87
CA LEU A 380 -22.11 -44.75 -18.68
C LEU A 380 -20.67 -44.53 -18.19
N GLU A 381 -19.95 -43.50 -18.65
CA GLU A 381 -18.62 -43.13 -18.13
C GLU A 381 -18.33 -41.62 -18.26
N TRP A 382 -18.45 -40.88 -17.16
CA TRP A 382 -17.99 -39.49 -17.10
C TRP A 382 -16.49 -39.44 -16.78
N PRO A 383 -15.69 -38.63 -17.49
CA PRO A 383 -14.26 -38.52 -17.21
C PRO A 383 -14.03 -37.98 -15.80
N THR A 384 -13.23 -38.72 -15.03
CA THR A 384 -12.78 -38.37 -13.69
C THR A 384 -11.45 -37.62 -13.82
N GLY A 385 -11.51 -36.28 -13.91
CA GLY A 385 -10.28 -35.48 -14.07
C GLY A 385 -10.42 -34.02 -13.68
N TYR A 386 -11.62 -33.45 -13.81
CA TYR A 386 -11.89 -32.08 -13.39
C TYR A 386 -12.50 -32.02 -11.99
N VAL A 387 -11.81 -31.29 -11.11
CA VAL A 387 -12.13 -31.10 -9.69
C VAL A 387 -13.56 -30.58 -9.49
N GLY A 388 -14.06 -29.75 -10.42
CA GLY A 388 -15.43 -29.23 -10.39
C GLY A 388 -16.53 -30.27 -10.60
N LEU A 389 -16.20 -31.48 -11.05
CA LEU A 389 -17.17 -32.58 -11.26
C LEU A 389 -17.11 -33.63 -10.15
N TYR A 390 -16.35 -33.40 -9.09
CA TYR A 390 -16.25 -34.34 -7.97
C TYR A 390 -17.54 -34.35 -7.16
N GLY A 391 -17.89 -35.51 -6.60
CA GLY A 391 -19.11 -35.66 -5.81
C GLY A 391 -19.11 -34.82 -4.52
N ASN A 392 -17.92 -34.54 -3.98
CA ASN A 392 -17.75 -33.79 -2.74
C ASN A 392 -18.21 -32.32 -2.88
N ARG A 393 -19.18 -31.91 -2.03
CA ARG A 393 -19.73 -30.54 -2.02
C ARG A 393 -18.67 -29.48 -1.72
N SER A 394 -17.71 -29.75 -0.84
CA SER A 394 -16.68 -28.77 -0.47
C SER A 394 -15.74 -28.46 -1.63
N ILE A 395 -15.32 -29.50 -2.37
CA ILE A 395 -14.45 -29.36 -3.56
C ILE A 395 -15.16 -28.57 -4.67
N PHE A 396 -16.47 -28.80 -4.83
CA PHE A 396 -17.28 -28.05 -5.77
C PHE A 396 -17.38 -26.56 -5.38
N TRP A 397 -17.65 -26.26 -4.10
CA TRP A 397 -17.69 -24.87 -3.63
C TRP A 397 -16.34 -24.18 -3.76
N PHE A 398 -15.24 -24.89 -3.49
CA PHE A 398 -13.89 -24.39 -3.74
C PHE A 398 -13.69 -24.05 -5.23
N THR A 399 -14.15 -24.92 -6.14
CA THR A 399 -14.06 -24.67 -7.58
C THR A 399 -14.93 -23.48 -8.02
N ILE A 400 -16.12 -23.31 -7.43
CA ILE A 400 -16.95 -22.12 -7.69
C ILE A 400 -16.21 -20.88 -7.21
N ALA A 401 -15.77 -20.86 -5.96
CA ALA A 401 -15.04 -19.73 -5.39
C ALA A 401 -13.78 -19.42 -6.21
N SER A 402 -13.11 -20.42 -6.75
CA SER A 402 -11.89 -20.21 -7.51
C SER A 402 -12.13 -19.63 -8.90
N ILE A 403 -13.27 -19.92 -9.53
CA ILE A 403 -13.67 -19.34 -10.81
C ILE A 403 -14.28 -17.94 -10.63
N THR A 404 -14.99 -17.70 -9.52
CA THR A 404 -15.71 -16.44 -9.30
C THR A 404 -14.90 -15.41 -8.53
N VAL A 405 -14.26 -15.78 -7.42
CA VAL A 405 -13.65 -14.82 -6.48
C VAL A 405 -12.22 -14.47 -6.88
N TRP A 406 -11.37 -15.48 -7.12
CA TRP A 406 -9.93 -15.23 -7.39
C TRP A 406 -9.66 -14.27 -8.54
N PRO A 407 -10.39 -14.34 -9.67
CA PRO A 407 -10.17 -13.41 -10.76
C PRO A 407 -10.62 -11.97 -10.45
N LEU A 408 -11.55 -11.79 -9.51
CA LEU A 408 -12.03 -10.46 -9.11
C LEU A 408 -11.06 -9.75 -8.19
N VAL A 409 -10.33 -10.48 -7.35
CA VAL A 409 -9.37 -9.91 -6.38
C VAL A 409 -8.34 -8.96 -7.02
N PRO A 410 -7.60 -9.32 -8.09
CA PRO A 410 -6.65 -8.38 -8.70
C PRO A 410 -7.35 -7.17 -9.34
N ILE A 411 -8.58 -7.33 -9.87
CA ILE A 411 -9.35 -6.23 -10.46
C ILE A 411 -9.79 -5.25 -9.36
N THR A 412 -10.31 -5.74 -8.24
CA THR A 412 -10.72 -4.89 -7.11
C THR A 412 -9.53 -4.20 -6.45
N LEU A 413 -8.40 -4.89 -6.29
CA LEU A 413 -7.17 -4.29 -5.79
C LEU A 413 -6.68 -3.18 -6.73
N SER A 414 -6.75 -3.38 -8.04
CA SER A 414 -6.40 -2.35 -9.02
C SER A 414 -7.34 -1.13 -8.95
N ILE A 415 -8.64 -1.33 -8.75
CA ILE A 415 -9.62 -0.23 -8.53
C ILE A 415 -9.26 0.54 -7.26
N TYR A 416 -9.02 -0.19 -6.17
CA TYR A 416 -8.68 0.42 -4.88
C TYR A 416 -7.42 1.28 -5.00
N GLN A 417 -6.35 0.71 -5.57
CA GLN A 417 -5.08 1.42 -5.80
C GLN A 417 -5.25 2.68 -6.65
N THR A 418 -5.99 2.60 -7.77
CA THR A 418 -6.20 3.76 -8.65
C THR A 418 -7.08 4.84 -8.02
N SER A 419 -8.06 4.45 -7.19
CA SER A 419 -8.94 5.39 -6.48
C SER A 419 -8.22 6.23 -5.42
N VAL A 420 -7.23 5.63 -4.75
CA VAL A 420 -6.45 6.30 -3.70
C VAL A 420 -5.43 7.28 -4.30
N GLU A 421 -4.79 6.91 -5.41
CA GLU A 421 -3.70 7.72 -5.98
C GLU A 421 -4.17 8.97 -6.74
N ARG A 422 -5.25 8.86 -7.54
CA ARG A 422 -5.65 9.94 -8.47
C ARG A 422 -7.18 10.04 -8.58
N PRO A 423 -7.85 10.69 -7.61
CA PRO A 423 -9.31 10.85 -7.64
C PRO A 423 -9.82 11.64 -8.87
N HIS A 424 -8.95 12.39 -9.55
CA HIS A 424 -9.32 13.28 -10.67
C HIS A 424 -9.41 12.60 -12.06
N TYR A 425 -9.22 11.28 -12.17
CA TYR A 425 -9.35 10.56 -13.45
C TYR A 425 -10.56 9.61 -13.47
N PRO A 426 -11.79 10.12 -13.63
CA PRO A 426 -13.01 9.30 -13.56
C PRO A 426 -13.07 8.22 -14.64
N GLY A 427 -12.45 8.44 -15.80
CA GLY A 427 -12.46 7.48 -16.91
C GLY A 427 -11.83 6.13 -16.56
N ARG A 428 -10.74 6.12 -15.77
CA ARG A 428 -10.09 4.86 -15.36
C ARG A 428 -10.97 4.06 -14.42
N ILE A 429 -11.56 4.72 -13.43
CA ILE A 429 -12.47 4.11 -12.46
C ILE A 429 -13.67 3.48 -13.19
N ILE A 430 -14.26 4.18 -14.16
CA ILE A 430 -15.38 3.65 -14.95
C ILE A 430 -14.98 2.38 -15.70
N ILE A 431 -13.85 2.38 -16.42
CA ILE A 431 -13.38 1.22 -17.19
C ILE A 431 -13.15 0.02 -16.27
N THR A 432 -12.51 0.23 -15.11
CA THR A 432 -12.25 -0.86 -14.16
C THR A 432 -13.52 -1.37 -13.49
N CYS A 433 -14.49 -0.51 -13.18
CA CYS A 433 -15.80 -0.93 -12.67
C CYS A 433 -16.58 -1.77 -13.69
N VAL A 434 -16.55 -1.37 -14.97
CA VAL A 434 -17.14 -2.16 -16.06
C VAL A 434 -16.46 -3.52 -16.16
N ALA A 435 -15.12 -3.57 -16.12
CA ALA A 435 -14.37 -4.82 -16.13
C ALA A 435 -14.72 -5.72 -14.93
N LEU A 436 -14.90 -5.14 -13.74
CA LEU A 436 -15.30 -5.87 -12.53
C LEU A 436 -16.70 -6.49 -12.69
N VAL A 437 -17.68 -5.72 -13.16
CA VAL A 437 -19.05 -6.19 -13.37
C VAL A 437 -19.08 -7.30 -14.42
N LEU A 438 -18.36 -7.13 -15.53
CA LEU A 438 -18.28 -8.14 -16.58
C LEU A 438 -17.59 -9.42 -16.08
N SER A 439 -16.48 -9.30 -15.35
CA SER A 439 -15.77 -10.45 -14.77
C SER A 439 -16.65 -11.20 -13.76
N ALA A 440 -17.40 -10.47 -12.91
CA ALA A 440 -18.32 -11.07 -11.95
C ALA A 440 -19.48 -11.80 -12.65
N ALA A 441 -20.05 -11.20 -13.69
CA ALA A 441 -21.10 -11.83 -14.49
C ALA A 441 -20.61 -13.13 -15.16
N VAL A 442 -19.41 -13.11 -15.76
CA VAL A 442 -18.79 -14.30 -16.38
C VAL A 442 -18.50 -15.39 -15.35
N GLY A 443 -17.99 -15.01 -14.17
CA GLY A 443 -17.77 -15.94 -13.06
C GLY A 443 -19.06 -16.61 -12.59
N ILE A 444 -20.10 -15.82 -12.29
CA ILE A 444 -21.41 -16.32 -11.84
C ILE A 444 -22.00 -17.24 -12.91
N PHE A 445 -21.98 -16.84 -14.17
CA PHE A 445 -22.52 -17.65 -15.26
C PHE A 445 -21.74 -18.97 -15.44
N SER A 446 -20.41 -18.94 -15.30
CA SER A 446 -19.57 -20.15 -15.29
C SER A 446 -19.92 -21.10 -14.14
N ALA A 447 -20.17 -20.56 -12.94
CA ALA A 447 -20.61 -21.35 -11.78
C ALA A 447 -21.99 -21.98 -11.99
N LEU A 448 -22.94 -21.25 -12.59
CA LEU A 448 -24.27 -21.78 -12.93
C LEU A 448 -24.19 -22.89 -13.99
N VAL A 449 -23.36 -22.70 -15.02
CA VAL A 449 -23.11 -23.72 -16.05
C VAL A 449 -22.50 -24.97 -15.41
N LEU A 450 -21.49 -24.81 -14.55
CA LEU A 450 -20.84 -25.92 -13.85
C LEU A 450 -21.82 -26.67 -12.92
N GLY A 451 -22.70 -25.94 -12.21
CA GLY A 451 -23.78 -26.53 -11.42
C GLY A 451 -24.74 -27.36 -12.27
N SER A 452 -25.18 -26.83 -13.42
CA SER A 452 -26.03 -27.57 -14.36
C SER A 452 -25.37 -28.85 -14.89
N VAL A 453 -24.05 -28.84 -15.13
CA VAL A 453 -23.29 -30.03 -15.55
C VAL A 453 -23.25 -31.07 -14.42
N ARG A 454 -22.98 -30.61 -13.19
CA ARG A 454 -22.95 -31.48 -12.02
C ARG A 454 -24.29 -32.15 -11.75
N ASP A 455 -25.40 -31.41 -11.86
CA ASP A 455 -26.74 -31.95 -11.64
C ASP A 455 -27.12 -32.98 -12.70
N ALA A 456 -26.72 -32.77 -13.96
CA ALA A 456 -26.89 -33.75 -15.03
C ALA A 456 -26.13 -35.06 -14.72
N LYS A 457 -24.90 -34.95 -14.23
CA LYS A 457 -24.10 -36.11 -13.81
C LYS A 457 -24.77 -36.89 -12.66
N ILE A 458 -25.14 -36.20 -11.57
CA ILE A 458 -25.78 -36.83 -10.40
C ILE A 458 -27.13 -37.47 -10.79
N SER A 459 -27.91 -36.81 -11.63
CA SER A 459 -29.18 -37.34 -12.14
C SER A 459 -28.99 -38.58 -13.00
N GLY A 460 -27.90 -38.63 -13.79
CA GLY A 460 -27.51 -39.79 -14.56
C GLY A 460 -27.11 -40.98 -13.70
N GLU A 461 -26.34 -40.74 -12.62
CA GLU A 461 -25.94 -41.77 -11.66
C GLU A 461 -27.14 -42.36 -10.91
N ARG A 462 -28.12 -41.53 -10.51
CA ARG A 462 -29.34 -41.98 -9.81
C ARG A 462 -30.26 -42.84 -10.68
N LYS A 463 -30.25 -42.64 -12.00
CA LYS A 463 -31.08 -43.41 -12.95
C LYS A 463 -30.45 -44.73 -13.37
N ARG A 464 -29.20 -45.02 -12.96
CA ARG A 464 -28.60 -46.33 -13.22
C ARG A 464 -29.51 -47.35 -12.52
N PRO A 465 -30.22 -48.22 -13.27
CA PRO A 465 -31.03 -49.26 -12.64
C PRO A 465 -30.09 -49.95 -11.67
N GLU A 466 -30.50 -50.03 -10.41
CA GLU A 466 -29.80 -50.81 -9.40
C GLU A 466 -29.58 -52.15 -10.08
N VAL A 467 -28.33 -52.39 -10.52
CA VAL A 467 -27.96 -53.62 -11.19
C VAL A 467 -28.25 -54.60 -10.09
N VAL A 468 -29.42 -55.25 -10.20
CA VAL A 468 -29.92 -56.22 -9.24
C VAL A 468 -28.71 -57.07 -9.01
N SER A 469 -28.12 -56.91 -7.82
CA SER A 469 -26.94 -57.65 -7.45
C SER A 469 -27.38 -59.06 -7.65
N VAL A 470 -26.94 -59.66 -8.76
CA VAL A 470 -27.17 -61.06 -9.03
C VAL A 470 -26.36 -61.65 -7.91
N GLN A 471 -27.04 -61.95 -6.80
CA GLN A 471 -26.46 -62.70 -5.71
C GLN A 471 -25.72 -63.82 -6.41
N PRO A 472 -24.38 -63.90 -6.30
CA PRO A 472 -23.65 -64.98 -6.92
C PRO A 472 -24.36 -66.21 -6.42
N ALA A 473 -25.01 -66.93 -7.34
CA ALA A 473 -25.87 -68.05 -7.01
C ALA A 473 -25.06 -68.88 -6.02
N THR A 474 -25.56 -69.00 -4.78
CA THR A 474 -24.89 -69.74 -3.73
C THR A 474 -24.68 -71.13 -4.30
N MET A 475 -23.48 -71.38 -4.80
CA MET A 475 -23.08 -72.66 -5.33
C MET A 475 -23.04 -73.53 -4.08
N GLN A 476 -24.12 -74.29 -3.86
CA GLN A 476 -24.13 -75.28 -2.81
C GLN A 476 -22.94 -76.19 -3.07
N PRO A 477 -22.03 -76.38 -2.11
CA PRO A 477 -20.99 -77.38 -2.25
C PRO A 477 -21.69 -78.74 -2.34
N GLU A 478 -21.64 -79.38 -3.50
CA GLU A 478 -21.87 -80.81 -3.59
C GLU A 478 -20.94 -81.48 -2.57
N SER A 479 -21.54 -82.22 -1.64
CA SER A 479 -20.84 -83.03 -0.65
C SER A 479 -20.10 -84.16 -1.37
N GLY A 480 -18.89 -83.88 -1.84
CA GLY A 480 -17.92 -84.88 -2.23
C GLY A 480 -17.40 -85.60 -0.99
N GLU A 481 -17.80 -86.85 -0.85
CA GLU A 481 -17.34 -87.80 0.16
C GLU A 481 -15.82 -87.99 0.04
N VAL A 482 -15.06 -87.37 0.94
CA VAL A 482 -13.60 -87.51 1.03
C VAL A 482 -13.29 -88.85 1.72
N ARG A 483 -12.99 -89.85 0.90
CA ARG A 483 -12.45 -91.14 1.34
C ARG A 483 -10.99 -90.94 1.78
N THR A 484 -10.76 -90.86 3.09
CA THR A 484 -9.42 -90.84 3.69
C THR A 484 -8.75 -92.21 3.55
N GLU A 485 -7.85 -92.36 2.59
CA GLU A 485 -6.82 -93.41 2.58
C GLU A 485 -5.73 -93.03 3.59
N THR A 486 -5.59 -93.87 4.61
CA THR A 486 -4.58 -93.77 5.67
C THR A 486 -3.25 -94.30 5.14
N ALA A 487 -2.31 -93.39 4.88
CA ALA A 487 -0.93 -93.75 4.60
C ALA A 487 -0.19 -94.13 5.89
N LYS A 488 0.45 -95.29 5.83
CA LYS A 488 1.26 -95.96 6.85
C LYS A 488 2.60 -95.22 7.03
N PRO A 489 3.01 -94.80 8.24
CA PRO A 489 4.34 -94.26 8.45
C PRO A 489 5.38 -95.38 8.58
N SER A 490 6.44 -95.27 7.80
CA SER A 490 7.67 -96.05 7.93
C SER A 490 8.63 -95.35 8.89
N SER A 491 8.83 -95.94 10.07
CA SER A 491 10.10 -96.16 10.79
C SER A 491 9.84 -96.36 12.27
#